data_AF-F2LSE7-F1
#
_entry.id   AF-F2LSE7-F1
#
_cell.length_a   1.000
_cell.length_b   1.000
_cell.length_c   1.000
_cell.angle_alpha   90.00
_cell.angle_beta   90.00
_cell.angle_gamma   90.00
#
_symmetry.space_group_name_H-M   'P 1'
#
loop_
_entity.id
_entity.type
_entity.pdbx_description
1 polymer ?
#
loop_
_entity_poly.entity_id
_entity_poly.type
_entity_poly.pdbx_seq_one_letter_code
_entity_poly.pdbx_strand_id
1 'polypeptide(L)'
;MHHINNMTLFFGAEDALSNWHQCRFEYHGVAFTCVEQFMMYAKAKLFEDHATAAAILATTDPHKQKQLGREVKGFNDAVWVEKREAIVTVGCREKFQQNPALRDTLLATGDTVLVEASPYDRIWGVGFAWNDPLILDPKNWRGTNLLGKTLTTVRQLLKDAQAASKATDHQYWTGADIAKLPADSAKREWLTRYVADGGLAICRVCGLGEGALTTHCPGSRAGAYADDVYAGKLDFVEGSWVNRGNPTNQMWDRVADSEMMKVADSYSRQEQLNIIYETTHGDFKGIAGERWPAEHQGKRTILVNDKGATFLALLENLTDEQIADKLPLALKTRAKKQSSSSV
;
A
#
# COMPACT_ATOMS: atom_id res chain seq x y z
N MET A 1 21.04 20.48 3.76
CA MET A 1 20.78 20.07 5.15
C MET A 1 21.91 20.58 6.00
N HIS A 2 21.62 21.00 7.23
CA HIS A 2 22.59 21.49 8.19
C HIS A 2 22.43 20.72 9.50
N HIS A 3 23.51 20.11 9.99
CA HIS A 3 23.52 19.44 11.28
C HIS A 3 24.09 20.39 12.33
N ILE A 4 23.24 20.81 13.27
CA ILE A 4 23.62 21.73 14.36
C ILE A 4 23.06 21.16 15.67
N ASN A 5 23.94 20.91 16.64
CA ASN A 5 23.60 20.22 17.90
C ASN A 5 22.88 18.88 17.60
N ASN A 6 21.70 18.66 18.19
CA ASN A 6 20.87 17.48 17.93
C ASN A 6 19.79 17.73 16.86
N MET A 7 19.96 18.74 15.99
CA MET A 7 18.98 19.09 14.95
C MET A 7 19.55 18.85 13.56
N THR A 8 18.72 18.31 12.67
CA THR A 8 18.94 18.32 11.22
C THR A 8 17.99 19.34 10.61
N LEU A 9 18.53 20.48 10.21
CA LEU A 9 17.79 21.57 9.59
C LEU A 9 17.80 21.41 8.07
N PHE A 10 16.65 21.54 7.43
CA PHE A 10 16.49 21.39 5.98
C PHE A 10 15.49 22.40 5.42
N PHE A 11 15.71 22.88 4.21
CA PHE A 11 14.83 23.80 3.51
C PHE A 11 15.16 23.87 2.01
N GLY A 12 14.12 23.96 1.17
CA GLY A 12 14.26 24.16 -0.27
C GLY A 12 14.29 22.86 -1.08
N ALA A 13 14.06 22.98 -2.39
CA ALA A 13 13.89 21.83 -3.29
C ALA A 13 15.16 20.97 -3.44
N GLU A 14 16.34 21.53 -3.22
CA GLU A 14 17.61 20.79 -3.24
C GLU A 14 17.75 19.83 -2.05
N ASP A 15 17.03 20.07 -0.95
CA ASP A 15 17.08 19.22 0.23
C ASP A 15 16.21 17.98 0.07
N ALA A 16 16.83 16.80 0.14
CA ALA A 16 16.17 15.50 0.05
C ALA A 16 14.99 15.31 1.02
N LEU A 17 14.98 16.04 2.15
CA LEU A 17 13.92 16.00 3.15
C LEU A 17 12.71 16.90 2.80
N SER A 18 12.88 17.86 1.89
CA SER A 18 11.81 18.78 1.50
C SER A 18 10.71 18.08 0.68
N ASN A 19 9.46 18.49 0.88
CA ASN A 19 8.34 18.05 0.03
C ASN A 19 8.47 18.51 -1.42
N TRP A 20 9.29 19.53 -1.67
CA TRP A 20 9.52 20.12 -2.98
C TRP A 20 10.67 19.46 -3.75
N HIS A 21 11.43 18.59 -3.07
CA HIS A 21 12.46 17.80 -3.73
C HIS A 21 11.85 16.94 -4.81
N GLN A 22 12.40 17.05 -6.02
CA GLN A 22 11.93 16.29 -7.17
C GLN A 22 12.31 14.82 -7.00
N CYS A 23 11.31 13.96 -6.93
CA CYS A 23 11.45 12.52 -6.82
C CYS A 23 10.19 11.84 -7.36
N ARG A 24 10.38 10.84 -8.21
CA ARG A 24 9.25 10.06 -8.70
C ARG A 24 8.86 8.99 -7.67
N PHE A 25 7.57 8.88 -7.42
CA PHE A 25 6.98 7.76 -6.69
C PHE A 25 5.54 7.57 -7.16
N GLU A 26 5.00 6.38 -6.94
CA GLU A 26 3.63 6.03 -7.32
C GLU A 26 2.78 5.73 -6.09
N TYR A 27 1.50 6.07 -6.13
CA TYR A 27 0.53 5.64 -5.12
C TYR A 27 -0.81 5.33 -5.79
N HIS A 28 -1.25 4.07 -5.66
CA HIS A 28 -2.46 3.53 -6.29
C HIS A 28 -2.56 3.81 -7.81
N GLY A 29 -1.51 3.51 -8.57
CA GLY A 29 -1.54 3.69 -10.03
C GLY A 29 -1.34 5.14 -10.48
N VAL A 30 -1.16 6.09 -9.55
CA VAL A 30 -0.93 7.51 -9.87
C VAL A 30 0.52 7.87 -9.57
N ALA A 31 1.24 8.34 -10.58
CA ALA A 31 2.61 8.79 -10.44
C ALA A 31 2.69 10.27 -10.01
N PHE A 32 3.63 10.58 -9.13
CA PHE A 32 3.90 11.92 -8.62
C PHE A 32 5.36 12.29 -8.84
N THR A 33 5.64 13.59 -9.01
CA THR A 33 7.00 14.12 -9.21
C THR A 33 7.63 14.69 -7.94
N CYS A 34 6.83 14.90 -6.89
CA CYS A 34 7.28 15.27 -5.55
C CYS A 34 6.12 15.10 -4.55
N VAL A 35 6.41 15.27 -3.25
CA VAL A 35 5.39 15.13 -2.19
C VAL A 35 4.42 16.31 -2.20
N GLU A 36 4.83 17.50 -2.65
CA GLU A 36 3.91 18.64 -2.83
C GLU A 36 2.79 18.30 -3.83
N GLN A 37 3.13 17.69 -4.98
CA GLN A 37 2.14 17.27 -5.97
C GLN A 37 1.13 16.29 -5.37
N PHE A 38 1.63 15.27 -4.65
CA PHE A 38 0.82 14.30 -3.95
C PHE A 38 -0.11 14.95 -2.93
N MET A 39 0.42 15.84 -2.08
CA MET A 39 -0.32 16.52 -1.04
C MET A 39 -1.47 17.35 -1.62
N MET A 40 -1.21 18.12 -2.67
CA MET A 40 -2.23 18.97 -3.31
C MET A 40 -3.26 18.13 -4.08
N TYR A 41 -2.83 17.05 -4.76
CA TYR A 41 -3.75 16.11 -5.41
C TYR A 41 -4.68 15.44 -4.40
N ALA A 42 -4.14 14.91 -3.30
CA ALA A 42 -4.91 14.30 -2.23
C ALA A 42 -5.88 15.30 -1.57
N LYS A 43 -5.45 16.56 -1.40
CA LYS A 43 -6.32 17.65 -0.94
C LYS A 43 -7.51 17.87 -1.88
N ALA A 44 -7.26 17.99 -3.19
CA ALA A 44 -8.33 18.16 -4.18
C ALA A 44 -9.30 16.97 -4.19
N LYS A 45 -8.76 15.75 -4.07
CA LYS A 45 -9.56 14.51 -3.97
C LYS A 45 -10.41 14.44 -2.70
N LEU A 46 -9.89 14.92 -1.57
CA LEU A 46 -10.62 14.96 -0.29
C LEU A 46 -11.87 15.83 -0.35
N PHE A 47 -11.85 16.89 -1.18
CA PHE A 47 -12.98 17.81 -1.38
C PHE A 47 -13.71 17.60 -2.72
N GLU A 48 -13.53 16.42 -3.33
CA GLU A 48 -14.20 16.01 -4.58
C GLU A 48 -13.96 16.96 -5.78
N ASP A 49 -12.89 17.77 -5.73
CA ASP A 49 -12.51 18.68 -6.83
C ASP A 49 -11.63 17.95 -7.86
N HIS A 50 -12.27 17.11 -8.66
CA HIS A 50 -11.61 16.30 -9.68
C HIS A 50 -10.91 17.13 -10.77
N ALA A 51 -11.43 18.32 -11.08
CA ALA A 51 -10.84 19.21 -12.08
C ALA A 51 -9.49 19.76 -11.60
N THR A 52 -9.44 20.27 -10.37
CA THR A 52 -8.18 20.74 -9.76
C THR A 52 -7.20 19.59 -9.54
N ALA A 53 -7.69 18.40 -9.16
CA ALA A 53 -6.85 17.20 -9.03
C ALA A 53 -6.15 16.84 -10.37
N ALA A 54 -6.88 16.86 -11.48
CA ALA A 54 -6.32 16.63 -12.81
C ALA A 54 -5.30 17.72 -13.22
N ALA A 55 -5.60 18.99 -12.93
CA ALA A 55 -4.69 20.11 -13.20
C ALA A 55 -3.37 20.00 -12.40
N ILE A 56 -3.43 19.53 -11.15
CA ILE A 56 -2.26 19.31 -10.30
C ILE A 56 -1.37 18.20 -10.87
N LEU A 57 -1.97 17.10 -11.36
CA LEU A 57 -1.22 16.01 -12.00
C LEU A 57 -0.57 16.43 -13.33
N ALA A 58 -1.18 17.39 -14.04
CA ALA A 58 -0.66 17.87 -15.32
C ALA A 58 0.60 18.77 -15.21
N THR A 59 0.98 19.21 -14.00
CA THR A 59 2.15 20.06 -13.78
C THR A 59 3.21 19.40 -12.89
N THR A 60 4.48 19.57 -13.24
CA THR A 60 5.62 19.08 -12.46
C THR A 60 6.26 20.15 -11.57
N ASP A 61 5.80 21.40 -11.67
CA ASP A 61 6.29 22.55 -10.91
C ASP A 61 5.63 22.63 -9.51
N PRO A 62 6.39 22.46 -8.40
CA PRO A 62 5.86 22.55 -7.04
C PRO A 62 5.20 23.88 -6.71
N HIS A 63 5.68 25.00 -7.28
CA HIS A 63 5.03 26.29 -7.08
C HIS A 63 3.62 26.29 -7.66
N LYS A 64 3.46 25.78 -8.88
CA LYS A 64 2.14 25.70 -9.53
C LYS A 64 1.22 24.71 -8.83
N GLN A 65 1.74 23.57 -8.37
CA GLN A 65 0.99 22.58 -7.59
C GLN A 65 0.44 23.22 -6.31
N LYS A 66 1.28 23.92 -5.55
CA LYS A 66 0.88 24.63 -4.32
C LYS A 66 -0.15 25.72 -4.61
N GLN A 67 0.00 26.45 -5.72
CA GLN A 67 -0.99 27.44 -6.15
C GLN A 67 -2.36 26.78 -6.39
N LEU A 68 -2.41 25.74 -7.22
CA LEU A 68 -3.64 25.02 -7.53
C LEU A 68 -4.30 24.43 -6.26
N GLY A 69 -3.50 23.93 -5.32
CA GLY A 69 -4.02 23.44 -4.04
C GLY A 69 -4.65 24.51 -3.14
N ARG A 70 -4.39 25.80 -3.37
CA ARG A 70 -5.10 26.93 -2.73
C ARG A 70 -6.44 27.23 -3.40
N GLU A 71 -6.61 26.79 -4.64
CA GLU A 71 -7.80 27.04 -5.48
C GLU A 71 -8.82 25.88 -5.41
N VAL A 72 -8.54 24.83 -4.60
CA VAL A 72 -9.43 23.67 -4.40
C VAL A 72 -10.82 24.11 -3.94
N LYS A 73 -11.83 23.70 -4.70
CA LYS A 73 -13.24 23.97 -4.40
C LYS A 73 -13.73 23.11 -3.24
N GLY A 74 -14.71 23.62 -2.49
CA GLY A 74 -15.29 22.90 -1.34
C GLY A 74 -14.34 22.77 -0.15
N PHE A 75 -13.22 23.50 -0.14
CA PHE A 75 -12.23 23.42 0.93
C PHE A 75 -12.82 23.76 2.30
N ASN A 76 -12.62 22.84 3.25
CA ASN A 76 -12.92 23.04 4.66
C ASN A 76 -11.63 22.88 5.48
N ASP A 77 -11.24 23.94 6.19
CA ASP A 77 -9.97 23.96 6.93
C ASP A 77 -9.95 22.96 8.09
N ALA A 78 -11.06 22.78 8.81
CA ALA A 78 -11.12 21.85 9.94
C ALA A 78 -10.91 20.39 9.46
N VAL A 79 -11.59 20.01 8.38
CA VAL A 79 -11.41 18.68 7.74
C VAL A 79 -9.97 18.52 7.25
N TRP A 80 -9.39 19.57 6.64
CA TRP A 80 -8.02 19.51 6.16
C TRP A 80 -7.01 19.38 7.30
N VAL A 81 -7.16 20.16 8.38
CA VAL A 81 -6.29 20.09 9.57
C VAL A 81 -6.32 18.70 10.19
N GLU A 82 -7.48 18.05 10.23
CA GLU A 82 -7.63 16.68 10.74
C GLU A 82 -6.89 15.65 9.87
N LYS A 83 -6.90 15.79 8.54
CA LYS A 83 -6.41 14.77 7.61
C LYS A 83 -4.99 15.02 7.08
N ARG A 84 -4.52 16.27 7.04
CA ARG A 84 -3.29 16.67 6.30
C ARG A 84 -2.03 15.94 6.77
N GLU A 85 -1.89 15.68 8.06
CA GLU A 85 -0.69 15.04 8.60
C GLU A 85 -0.60 13.58 8.14
N ALA A 86 -1.70 12.83 8.22
CA ALA A 86 -1.78 11.46 7.72
C ALA A 86 -1.52 11.40 6.20
N ILE A 87 -2.12 12.31 5.43
CA ILE A 87 -1.91 12.42 3.99
C ILE A 87 -0.43 12.64 3.67
N VAL A 88 0.21 13.65 4.26
CA VAL A 88 1.62 13.95 3.96
C VAL A 88 2.55 12.86 4.47
N THR A 89 2.20 12.18 5.57
CA THR A 89 2.94 10.99 6.04
C THR A 89 2.97 9.90 4.98
N VAL A 90 1.84 9.63 4.31
CA VAL A 90 1.79 8.67 3.19
C VAL A 90 2.68 9.13 2.03
N GLY A 91 2.56 10.38 1.58
CA GLY A 91 3.38 10.90 0.49
C GLY A 91 4.89 10.83 0.79
N CYS A 92 5.29 11.22 2.00
CA CYS A 92 6.67 11.08 2.46
C CYS A 92 7.11 9.61 2.52
N ARG A 93 6.28 8.71 3.08
CA ARG A 93 6.58 7.28 3.11
C ARG A 93 6.83 6.74 1.71
N GLU A 94 5.95 6.98 0.75
CA GLU A 94 6.10 6.49 -0.63
C GLU A 94 7.35 7.04 -1.30
N LYS A 95 7.62 8.35 -1.12
CA LYS A 95 8.87 8.98 -1.57
C LYS A 95 10.09 8.20 -1.06
N PHE A 96 10.21 8.02 0.25
CA PHE A 96 11.40 7.42 0.83
C PHE A 96 11.45 5.90 0.59
N GLN A 97 10.34 5.20 0.68
CA GLN A 97 10.29 3.75 0.45
C GLN A 97 10.69 3.37 -0.98
N GLN A 98 10.23 4.12 -1.99
CA GLN A 98 10.48 3.83 -3.40
C GLN A 98 11.81 4.40 -3.92
N ASN A 99 12.46 5.31 -3.17
CA ASN A 99 13.73 5.93 -3.55
C ASN A 99 14.84 5.59 -2.54
N PRO A 100 15.59 4.47 -2.73
CA PRO A 100 16.59 3.99 -1.77
C PRO A 100 17.63 5.04 -1.34
N ALA A 101 18.15 5.85 -2.26
CA ALA A 101 19.12 6.90 -1.91
C ALA A 101 18.53 7.98 -0.99
N LEU A 102 17.27 8.36 -1.21
CA LEU A 102 16.56 9.30 -0.34
C LEU A 102 16.25 8.65 1.01
N ARG A 103 15.85 7.37 1.02
CA ARG A 103 15.65 6.61 2.27
C ARG A 103 16.89 6.64 3.13
N ASP A 104 18.03 6.31 2.54
CA ASP A 104 19.29 6.21 3.26
C ASP A 104 19.69 7.60 3.79
N THR A 105 19.39 8.67 3.04
CA THR A 105 19.54 10.06 3.50
C THR A 105 18.68 10.35 4.73
N LEU A 106 17.39 9.96 4.73
CA LEU A 106 16.51 10.13 5.89
C LEU A 106 16.98 9.30 7.09
N LEU A 107 17.37 8.04 6.89
CA LEU A 107 17.83 7.16 7.96
C LEU A 107 19.15 7.64 8.58
N ALA A 108 20.05 8.20 7.77
CA ALA A 108 21.34 8.75 8.20
C ALA A 108 21.18 9.95 9.16
N THR A 109 20.01 10.58 9.22
CA THR A 109 19.71 11.61 10.23
C THR A 109 19.65 11.06 11.67
N GLY A 110 19.68 9.72 11.83
CA GLY A 110 19.77 9.06 13.12
C GLY A 110 18.56 9.34 14.00
N ASP A 111 18.80 9.94 15.15
CA ASP A 111 17.77 10.33 16.13
C ASP A 111 17.70 11.86 16.31
N THR A 112 18.32 12.62 15.39
CA THR A 112 18.22 14.08 15.40
C THR A 112 16.77 14.54 15.23
N VAL A 113 16.46 15.70 15.79
CA VAL A 113 15.21 16.41 15.55
C VAL A 113 15.25 16.98 14.13
N LEU A 114 14.31 16.57 13.29
CA LEU A 114 14.19 17.07 11.92
C LEU A 114 13.44 18.41 11.95
N VAL A 115 14.04 19.45 11.36
CA VAL A 115 13.51 20.83 11.39
C VAL A 115 13.41 21.40 9.99
N GLU A 116 12.19 21.60 9.50
CA GLU A 116 11.94 22.31 8.24
C GLU A 116 12.15 23.82 8.49
N ALA A 117 13.34 24.30 8.10
CA ALA A 117 13.83 25.66 8.32
C ALA A 117 13.31 26.64 7.26
N SER A 118 12.00 26.60 7.03
CA SER A 118 11.29 27.54 6.18
C SER A 118 10.98 28.84 6.93
N PRO A 119 11.44 30.01 6.47
CA PRO A 119 11.08 31.29 7.07
C PRO A 119 9.64 31.72 6.72
N TYR A 120 9.02 31.08 5.72
CA TYR A 120 7.73 31.47 5.16
C TYR A 120 6.58 30.55 5.61
N ASP A 121 6.86 29.26 5.82
CA ASP A 121 5.84 28.26 6.15
C ASP A 121 5.80 27.99 7.66
N ARG A 122 4.70 28.37 8.31
CA ARG A 122 4.49 28.17 9.76
C ARG A 122 3.66 26.93 10.09
N ILE A 123 3.19 26.21 9.07
CA ILE A 123 2.47 24.94 9.27
C ILE A 123 3.48 23.79 9.13
N TRP A 124 4.18 23.72 8.00
CA TRP A 124 5.11 22.63 7.77
C TRP A 124 6.49 22.91 8.35
N GLY A 125 6.88 24.19 8.44
CA GLY A 125 8.15 24.64 8.99
C GLY A 125 8.04 25.38 10.33
N VAL A 126 9.20 25.85 10.80
CA VAL A 126 9.34 26.56 12.09
C VAL A 126 9.22 28.08 12.00
N GLY A 127 9.18 28.65 10.79
CA GLY A 127 9.11 30.08 10.58
C GLY A 127 10.46 30.82 10.72
N PHE A 128 11.58 30.11 10.59
CA PHE A 128 12.95 30.65 10.59
C PHE A 128 13.79 29.96 9.52
N ALA A 129 14.78 30.67 8.98
CA ALA A 129 15.83 30.09 8.13
C ALA A 129 16.86 29.33 8.99
N TRP A 130 17.60 28.40 8.37
CA TRP A 130 18.55 27.53 9.07
C TRP A 130 19.67 28.27 9.81
N ASN A 131 19.98 29.49 9.39
CA ASN A 131 21.04 30.35 9.94
C ASN A 131 20.52 31.42 10.92
N ASP A 132 19.22 31.45 11.20
CA ASP A 132 18.67 32.35 12.23
C ASP A 132 19.03 31.81 13.63
N PRO A 133 19.67 32.60 14.51
CA PRO A 133 20.10 32.12 15.82
C PRO A 133 18.93 31.67 16.71
N LEU A 134 17.70 32.18 16.49
CA LEU A 134 16.53 31.81 17.27
C LEU A 134 16.02 30.40 16.95
N ILE A 135 16.41 29.81 15.82
CA ILE A 135 15.92 28.49 15.37
C ILE A 135 16.34 27.36 16.30
N LEU A 136 17.43 27.52 17.05
CA LEU A 136 18.02 26.47 17.88
C LEU A 136 17.24 26.23 19.19
N ASP A 137 16.38 27.16 19.60
CA ASP A 137 15.47 26.98 20.73
C ASP A 137 14.02 26.78 20.22
N PRO A 138 13.45 25.57 20.36
CA PRO A 138 12.08 25.28 19.96
C PRO A 138 11.02 26.21 20.57
N LYS A 139 11.31 26.85 21.71
CA LYS A 139 10.40 27.84 22.33
C LYS A 139 10.23 29.10 21.49
N ASN A 140 11.19 29.42 20.64
CA ASN A 140 11.12 30.58 19.75
C ASN A 140 10.33 30.29 18.47
N TRP A 141 10.12 29.01 18.12
CA TRP A 141 9.52 28.61 16.86
C TRP A 141 8.15 29.26 16.67
N ARG A 142 7.95 29.84 15.49
CA ARG A 142 6.70 30.53 15.10
C ARG A 142 5.77 29.62 14.30
N GLY A 143 6.22 28.41 14.00
CA GLY A 143 5.49 27.40 13.26
C GLY A 143 5.51 26.04 13.94
N THR A 144 4.70 25.11 13.42
CA THR A 144 4.45 23.84 14.11
C THR A 144 5.44 22.73 13.76
N ASN A 145 6.33 22.97 12.77
CA ASN A 145 7.30 22.01 12.24
C ASN A 145 6.65 20.66 11.87
N LEU A 146 5.46 20.70 11.27
CA LEU A 146 4.69 19.49 11.01
C LEU A 146 5.46 18.53 10.09
N LEU A 147 6.25 19.04 9.12
CA LEU A 147 7.02 18.19 8.22
C LEU A 147 8.14 17.47 8.96
N GLY A 148 8.87 18.14 9.85
CA GLY A 148 9.89 17.50 10.68
C GLY A 148 9.33 16.36 11.53
N LYS A 149 8.14 16.55 12.12
CA LYS A 149 7.42 15.52 12.88
C LYS A 149 7.00 14.36 11.97
N THR A 150 6.38 14.65 10.83
CA THR A 150 6.00 13.66 9.82
C THR A 150 7.19 12.82 9.37
N LEU A 151 8.32 13.44 9.05
CA LEU A 151 9.53 12.74 8.63
C LEU A 151 10.14 11.89 9.76
N THR A 152 10.01 12.33 11.01
CA THR A 152 10.41 11.53 12.17
C THR A 152 9.58 10.25 12.26
N THR A 153 8.26 10.36 12.07
CA THR A 153 7.36 9.20 11.99
C THR A 153 7.74 8.29 10.83
N VAL A 154 7.95 8.82 9.63
CA VAL A 154 8.35 8.03 8.45
C VAL A 154 9.71 7.36 8.65
N ARG A 155 10.68 8.06 9.25
CA ARG A 155 11.98 7.49 9.62
C ARG A 155 11.82 6.28 10.54
N GLN A 156 10.96 6.39 11.55
CA GLN A 156 10.67 5.27 12.44
C GLN A 156 9.99 4.12 11.71
N LEU A 157 8.96 4.38 10.90
CA LEU A 157 8.30 3.35 10.09
C LEU A 157 9.28 2.59 9.18
N LEU A 158 10.24 3.30 8.59
CA LEU A 158 11.26 2.69 7.73
C LEU A 158 12.30 1.90 8.54
N LYS A 159 12.71 2.40 9.71
CA LYS A 159 13.57 1.65 10.65
C LYS A 159 12.86 0.38 11.11
N ASP A 160 11.59 0.47 11.48
CA ASP A 160 10.77 -0.66 11.91
C ASP A 160 10.59 -1.66 10.77
N ALA A 161 10.33 -1.21 9.53
CA ALA A 161 10.28 -2.09 8.37
C ALA A 161 11.63 -2.77 8.08
N GLN A 162 12.76 -2.06 8.22
CA GLN A 162 14.10 -2.64 8.09
C GLN A 162 14.44 -3.60 9.24
N ALA A 163 13.99 -3.29 10.45
CA ALA A 163 14.17 -4.12 11.63
C ALA A 163 13.29 -5.36 11.52
N ALA A 164 12.03 -5.25 11.09
CA ALA A 164 11.14 -6.36 10.79
C ALA A 164 11.72 -7.27 9.70
N SER A 165 12.29 -6.69 8.65
CA SER A 165 13.03 -7.43 7.62
C SER A 165 14.27 -8.14 8.17
N LYS A 166 14.91 -7.62 9.23
CA LYS A 166 16.11 -8.21 9.86
C LYS A 166 15.82 -9.12 11.06
N ALA A 167 14.70 -8.95 11.76
CA ALA A 167 14.42 -9.54 13.08
C ALA A 167 13.73 -10.90 13.01
N THR A 168 13.32 -11.35 11.84
CA THR A 168 13.14 -12.77 11.47
C THR A 168 12.63 -12.76 10.04
N ASP A 169 13.56 -12.88 9.09
CA ASP A 169 13.21 -13.02 7.68
C ASP A 169 12.23 -14.19 7.59
N HIS A 170 10.99 -13.92 7.21
CA HIS A 170 9.99 -14.97 7.07
C HIS A 170 10.58 -16.00 6.11
N GLN A 171 10.87 -17.21 6.60
CA GLN A 171 11.41 -18.24 5.74
C GLN A 171 10.28 -18.79 4.89
N TYR A 172 10.16 -18.37 3.65
CA TYR A 172 9.04 -18.79 2.81
C TYR A 172 9.25 -20.17 2.21
N TRP A 173 8.17 -20.94 2.03
CA TRP A 173 8.20 -22.11 1.16
C TRP A 173 8.45 -21.68 -0.28
N THR A 174 9.27 -22.44 -1.02
CA THR A 174 9.45 -22.25 -2.47
C THR A 174 8.92 -23.45 -3.24
N GLY A 175 8.70 -23.30 -4.54
CA GLY A 175 8.37 -24.44 -5.42
C GLY A 175 9.38 -25.59 -5.32
N ALA A 176 10.67 -25.27 -5.14
CA ALA A 176 11.72 -26.27 -4.96
C ALA A 176 11.62 -27.02 -3.62
N ASP A 177 11.10 -26.40 -2.57
CA ASP A 177 10.85 -27.07 -1.29
C ASP A 177 9.61 -27.96 -1.34
N ILE A 178 8.58 -27.52 -2.07
CA ILE A 178 7.34 -28.27 -2.27
C ILE A 178 7.60 -29.53 -3.11
N ALA A 179 8.45 -29.42 -4.14
CA ALA A 179 8.83 -30.53 -4.98
C ALA A 179 9.49 -31.69 -4.21
N LYS A 180 10.08 -31.42 -3.04
CA LYS A 180 10.70 -32.42 -2.14
C LYS A 180 9.70 -33.16 -1.26
N LEU A 181 8.45 -32.70 -1.15
CA LEU A 181 7.42 -33.36 -0.33
C LEU A 181 6.85 -34.60 -1.05
N PRO A 182 6.29 -35.60 -0.35
CA PRO A 182 5.63 -36.74 -1.01
C PRO A 182 4.48 -36.29 -1.92
N ALA A 183 4.41 -36.87 -3.12
CA ALA A 183 3.46 -36.50 -4.18
C ALA A 183 1.99 -36.60 -3.74
N ASP A 184 1.69 -37.58 -2.87
CA ASP A 184 0.39 -37.92 -2.31
C ASP A 184 0.09 -37.22 -0.98
N SER A 185 0.98 -36.34 -0.50
CA SER A 185 0.74 -35.68 0.79
C SER A 185 -0.22 -34.50 0.67
N ALA A 186 -1.23 -34.46 1.53
CA ALA A 186 -2.14 -33.32 1.68
C ALA A 186 -1.39 -32.00 1.91
N LYS A 187 -0.19 -32.05 2.53
CA LYS A 187 0.68 -30.89 2.73
C LYS A 187 1.28 -30.38 1.42
N ARG A 188 1.73 -31.27 0.52
CA ARG A 188 2.23 -30.89 -0.81
C ARG A 188 1.10 -30.32 -1.65
N GLU A 189 -0.04 -30.99 -1.68
CA GLU A 189 -1.23 -30.52 -2.38
C GLU A 189 -1.65 -29.12 -1.90
N TRP A 190 -1.72 -28.94 -0.58
CA TRP A 190 -2.03 -27.65 0.03
C TRP A 190 -1.00 -26.58 -0.34
N LEU A 191 0.30 -26.77 -0.04
CA LEU A 191 1.34 -25.76 -0.32
C LEU A 191 1.45 -25.38 -1.80
N THR A 192 1.26 -26.35 -2.69
CA THR A 192 1.28 -26.12 -4.14
C THR A 192 0.22 -25.09 -4.55
N ARG A 193 -0.99 -25.17 -3.99
CA ARG A 193 -2.08 -24.22 -4.29
C ARG A 193 -1.75 -22.78 -3.89
N TYR A 194 -0.89 -22.57 -2.90
CA TYR A 194 -0.62 -21.24 -2.36
C TYR A 194 0.69 -20.62 -2.87
N VAL A 195 1.72 -21.41 -3.19
CA VAL A 195 3.11 -20.94 -3.39
C VAL A 195 3.58 -21.05 -4.86
N ALA A 196 2.80 -21.66 -5.76
CA ALA A 196 3.17 -21.83 -7.16
C ALA A 196 2.97 -20.57 -8.01
N ASP A 197 3.88 -20.35 -8.97
CA ASP A 197 3.97 -19.26 -9.97
C ASP A 197 3.15 -18.00 -9.70
N GLY A 198 3.72 -17.10 -8.88
CA GLY A 198 3.13 -15.80 -8.53
C GLY A 198 2.18 -15.82 -7.33
N GLY A 199 1.89 -17.00 -6.77
CA GLY A 199 1.05 -17.18 -5.59
C GLY A 199 1.83 -16.98 -4.29
N LEU A 200 1.20 -16.27 -3.35
CA LEU A 200 1.71 -15.85 -2.04
C LEU A 200 2.71 -16.79 -1.36
N ALA A 201 3.73 -16.19 -0.77
CA ALA A 201 4.73 -16.87 0.02
C ALA A 201 4.17 -17.27 1.40
N ILE A 202 4.16 -18.58 1.74
CA ILE A 202 3.79 -19.06 3.10
C ILE A 202 5.04 -19.12 3.98
N CYS A 203 5.00 -18.47 5.14
CA CYS A 203 6.09 -18.53 6.12
C CYS A 203 6.17 -19.93 6.77
N ARG A 204 7.36 -20.54 6.77
CA ARG A 204 7.68 -21.84 7.41
C ARG A 204 7.59 -21.80 8.94
N VAL A 205 7.75 -20.61 9.52
CA VAL A 205 7.84 -20.41 10.97
C VAL A 205 6.45 -20.19 11.55
N CYS A 206 5.77 -19.11 11.14
CA CYS A 206 4.46 -18.76 11.67
C CYS A 206 3.29 -19.42 10.93
N GLY A 207 3.49 -19.90 9.70
CA GLY A 207 2.44 -20.52 8.89
C GLY A 207 1.49 -19.52 8.22
N LEU A 208 1.74 -18.21 8.34
CA LEU A 208 0.95 -17.16 7.70
C LEU A 208 1.41 -16.94 6.25
N GLY A 209 0.47 -16.58 5.38
CA GLY A 209 0.74 -16.23 3.99
C GLY A 209 1.12 -14.75 3.82
N GLU A 210 1.84 -14.48 2.74
CA GLU A 210 2.15 -13.13 2.25
C GLU A 210 0.83 -12.32 2.14
N GLY A 211 0.77 -11.14 2.76
CA GLY A 211 -0.45 -10.31 2.89
C GLY A 211 -1.17 -10.38 4.24
N ALA A 212 -1.02 -11.46 4.99
CA ALA A 212 -1.49 -11.57 6.38
C ALA A 212 -0.34 -11.53 7.39
N LEU A 213 0.76 -10.91 6.98
CA LEU A 213 1.95 -10.86 7.79
C LEU A 213 1.68 -9.90 8.95
N THR A 214 1.87 -10.43 10.15
CA THR A 214 2.14 -9.62 11.32
C THR A 214 3.40 -8.80 11.08
N THR A 215 3.49 -7.64 11.73
CA THR A 215 4.64 -6.73 11.64
C THR A 215 5.95 -7.46 11.95
N HIS A 216 5.95 -8.38 12.92
CA HIS A 216 7.05 -9.30 13.21
C HIS A 216 6.57 -10.74 13.14
N CYS A 217 7.44 -11.65 12.70
CA CYS A 217 7.16 -13.08 12.81
C CYS A 217 7.15 -13.48 14.30
N PRO A 218 6.11 -14.17 14.79
CA PRO A 218 6.03 -14.64 16.18
C PRO A 218 7.07 -15.71 16.56
N GLY A 219 7.95 -16.11 15.63
CA GLY A 219 8.94 -17.17 15.85
C GLY A 219 8.32 -18.56 16.10
N SER A 220 6.99 -18.67 16.01
CA SER A 220 6.20 -19.86 16.34
C SER A 220 4.90 -19.86 15.54
N ARG A 221 4.19 -21.00 15.46
CA ARG A 221 2.95 -21.09 14.67
C ARG A 221 1.87 -20.14 15.21
N ALA A 222 1.25 -19.38 14.32
CA ALA A 222 0.15 -18.47 14.67
C ALA A 222 -1.09 -19.23 15.19
N GLY A 223 -1.39 -20.42 14.66
CA GLY A 223 -2.44 -21.29 15.18
C GLY A 223 -3.79 -20.59 15.32
N ALA A 224 -4.30 -20.49 16.55
CA ALA A 224 -5.59 -19.85 16.88
C ALA A 224 -5.65 -18.34 16.56
N TYR A 225 -4.50 -17.68 16.40
CA TYR A 225 -4.43 -16.26 16.09
C TYR A 225 -4.58 -15.97 14.59
N ALA A 226 -4.51 -16.99 13.72
CA ALA A 226 -4.49 -16.79 12.28
C ALA A 226 -5.72 -16.03 11.79
N ASP A 227 -6.93 -16.44 12.19
CA ASP A 227 -8.18 -15.82 11.72
C ASP A 227 -8.27 -14.35 12.11
N ASP A 228 -7.81 -13.98 13.32
CA ASP A 228 -7.82 -12.58 13.77
C ASP A 228 -6.72 -11.74 13.08
N VAL A 229 -5.59 -12.35 12.73
CA VAL A 229 -4.55 -11.71 11.90
C VAL A 229 -5.08 -11.45 10.48
N TYR A 230 -5.69 -12.46 9.86
CA TYR A 230 -6.32 -12.33 8.53
C TYR A 230 -7.51 -11.37 8.55
N ALA A 231 -8.26 -11.28 9.65
CA ALA A 231 -9.33 -10.30 9.83
C ALA A 231 -8.80 -8.88 10.13
N GLY A 232 -7.47 -8.70 10.19
CA GLY A 232 -6.84 -7.42 10.49
C GLY A 232 -7.12 -6.93 11.91
N LYS A 233 -7.48 -7.80 12.85
CA LYS A 233 -7.77 -7.50 14.26
C LYS A 233 -6.54 -7.64 15.15
N LEU A 234 -5.57 -8.45 14.73
CA LEU A 234 -4.42 -8.81 15.55
C LEU A 234 -3.12 -8.68 14.77
N ASP A 235 -2.10 -8.17 15.45
CA ASP A 235 -0.75 -8.00 14.92
C ASP A 235 0.27 -8.54 15.94
N PHE A 236 1.46 -8.96 15.50
CA PHE A 236 2.56 -9.39 16.37
C PHE A 236 3.72 -8.42 16.25
N VAL A 237 4.08 -7.81 17.37
CA VAL A 237 4.96 -6.63 17.42
C VAL A 237 5.80 -6.71 18.69
N GLU A 238 7.10 -6.47 18.53
CA GLU A 238 8.08 -6.47 19.64
C GLU A 238 7.94 -7.65 20.62
N GLY A 239 7.65 -8.86 20.12
CA GLY A 239 7.53 -10.06 20.95
C GLY A 239 6.15 -10.28 21.59
N SER A 240 5.14 -9.49 21.24
CA SER A 240 3.79 -9.59 21.80
C SER A 240 2.68 -9.49 20.75
N TRP A 241 1.56 -10.15 21.01
CA TRP A 241 0.33 -9.99 20.23
C TRP A 241 -0.40 -8.72 20.68
N VAL A 242 -0.73 -7.84 19.74
CA VAL A 242 -1.39 -6.56 20.00
C VAL A 242 -2.65 -6.42 19.16
N ASN A 243 -3.73 -5.95 19.77
CA ASN A 243 -4.98 -5.60 19.08
C ASN A 243 -4.85 -4.20 18.50
N ARG A 244 -4.02 -4.08 17.46
CA ARG A 244 -3.94 -2.91 16.60
C ARG A 244 -4.30 -3.38 15.21
N GLY A 245 -5.23 -2.69 14.55
CA GLY A 245 -5.68 -3.10 13.24
C GLY A 245 -4.49 -3.28 12.30
N ASN A 246 -4.38 -4.43 11.62
CA ASN A 246 -3.30 -4.61 10.63
C ASN A 246 -3.59 -3.68 9.44
N PRO A 247 -2.73 -2.69 9.14
CA PRO A 247 -2.99 -1.71 8.08
C PRO A 247 -3.05 -2.32 6.68
N THR A 248 -2.72 -3.61 6.50
CA THR A 248 -2.90 -4.32 5.22
C THR A 248 -4.33 -4.79 4.96
N ASN A 249 -5.19 -4.90 5.98
CA ASN A 249 -6.50 -5.56 5.86
C ASN A 249 -7.74 -4.71 6.22
N GLN A 250 -7.68 -3.39 6.07
CA GLN A 250 -8.87 -2.55 6.17
C GLN A 250 -9.26 -1.91 4.84
N MET A 251 -10.09 -2.61 4.06
CA MET A 251 -11.11 -2.03 3.16
C MET A 251 -11.87 -3.13 2.40
N TRP A 252 -12.83 -3.80 3.05
CA TRP A 252 -13.82 -4.62 2.32
C TRP A 252 -15.18 -4.63 3.02
N ASP A 253 -15.95 -3.55 2.87
CA ASP A 253 -17.41 -3.66 2.92
C ASP A 253 -17.90 -3.99 1.52
N ARG A 254 -18.24 -5.27 1.32
CA ARG A 254 -18.84 -5.77 0.08
C ARG A 254 -20.31 -5.39 0.04
N VAL A 255 -20.68 -4.44 -0.80
CA VAL A 255 -22.08 -4.28 -1.24
C VAL A 255 -22.37 -5.38 -2.26
N ALA A 256 -22.90 -6.50 -1.78
CA ALA A 256 -23.51 -7.51 -2.66
C ALA A 256 -24.80 -6.93 -3.25
N ASP A 257 -24.78 -6.67 -4.54
CA ASP A 257 -25.91 -6.11 -5.29
C ASP A 257 -26.89 -7.25 -5.63
N SER A 258 -28.01 -7.33 -4.90
CA SER A 258 -28.96 -8.46 -4.95
C SER A 258 -29.61 -8.66 -6.33
N GLU A 259 -29.63 -7.64 -7.18
CA GLU A 259 -30.12 -7.73 -8.55
C GLU A 259 -29.15 -8.46 -9.49
N MET A 260 -27.84 -8.36 -9.27
CA MET A 260 -26.83 -9.01 -10.11
C MET A 260 -26.74 -10.52 -9.88
N MET A 261 -27.05 -10.99 -8.66
CA MET A 261 -27.06 -12.42 -8.35
C MET A 261 -28.20 -13.16 -9.07
N LYS A 262 -29.35 -12.51 -9.30
CA LYS A 262 -30.44 -13.10 -10.09
C LYS A 262 -30.06 -13.31 -11.56
N VAL A 263 -29.19 -12.47 -12.11
CA VAL A 263 -28.65 -12.60 -13.47
C VAL A 263 -27.55 -13.67 -13.52
N ALA A 264 -26.76 -13.81 -12.46
CA ALA A 264 -25.73 -14.84 -12.34
C ALA A 264 -26.28 -16.28 -12.44
N ASP A 265 -27.45 -16.56 -11.84
CA ASP A 265 -28.09 -17.88 -11.83
C ASP A 265 -28.53 -18.37 -13.22
N SER A 266 -28.60 -17.47 -14.21
CA SER A 266 -28.95 -17.80 -15.60
C SER A 266 -27.79 -18.35 -16.44
N TYR A 267 -26.55 -18.29 -15.93
CA TYR A 267 -25.36 -18.79 -16.62
C TYR A 267 -24.94 -20.14 -16.03
N SER A 268 -24.52 -21.06 -16.89
CA SER A 268 -23.85 -22.28 -16.44
C SER A 268 -22.53 -21.95 -15.75
N ARG A 269 -22.06 -22.83 -14.86
CA ARG A 269 -20.77 -22.68 -14.17
C ARG A 269 -19.62 -22.35 -15.14
N GLN A 270 -19.55 -23.05 -16.28
CA GLN A 270 -18.49 -22.84 -17.26
C GLN A 270 -18.55 -21.44 -17.88
N GLU A 271 -19.76 -20.94 -18.15
CA GLU A 271 -19.96 -19.57 -18.64
C GLU A 271 -19.58 -18.54 -17.58
N GLN A 272 -19.95 -18.76 -16.31
CA GLN A 272 -19.54 -17.90 -15.21
C GLN A 272 -18.01 -17.80 -15.11
N LEU A 273 -17.31 -18.95 -15.16
CA LEU A 273 -15.84 -18.99 -15.15
C LEU A 273 -15.22 -18.27 -16.35
N ASN A 274 -15.78 -18.45 -17.55
CA ASN A 274 -15.29 -17.78 -18.75
C ASN A 274 -15.50 -16.25 -18.65
N ILE A 275 -16.67 -15.79 -18.20
CA ILE A 275 -16.96 -14.37 -17.99
C ILE A 275 -15.97 -13.76 -16.99
N ILE A 276 -15.75 -14.43 -15.87
CA ILE A 276 -14.78 -14.02 -14.85
C ILE A 276 -13.39 -13.90 -15.49
N TYR A 277 -12.92 -14.92 -16.20
CA TYR A 277 -11.58 -14.93 -16.79
C TYR A 277 -11.41 -13.87 -17.89
N GLU A 278 -12.37 -13.70 -18.80
CA GLU A 278 -12.30 -12.74 -19.91
C GLU A 278 -12.29 -11.29 -19.44
N THR A 279 -13.05 -10.99 -18.37
CA THR A 279 -13.20 -9.63 -17.85
C THR A 279 -12.15 -9.26 -16.80
N THR A 280 -11.52 -10.24 -16.16
CA THR A 280 -10.41 -10.01 -15.23
C THR A 280 -9.22 -9.41 -15.98
N HIS A 281 -8.58 -8.41 -15.37
CA HIS A 281 -7.39 -7.74 -15.91
C HIS A 281 -6.24 -8.74 -16.12
N GLY A 282 -5.36 -8.47 -17.10
CA GLY A 282 -4.21 -9.34 -17.41
C GLY A 282 -3.33 -9.63 -16.21
N ASP A 283 -3.12 -8.64 -15.34
CA ASP A 283 -2.26 -8.77 -14.14
C ASP A 283 -2.85 -9.71 -13.06
N PHE A 284 -4.15 -10.03 -13.15
CA PHE A 284 -4.84 -10.85 -12.14
C PHE A 284 -5.28 -12.22 -12.68
N LYS A 285 -4.82 -12.59 -13.89
CA LYS A 285 -5.09 -13.89 -14.50
C LYS A 285 -3.87 -14.38 -15.27
N GLY A 286 -3.79 -15.68 -15.53
CA GLY A 286 -2.67 -16.23 -16.27
C GLY A 286 -2.88 -17.68 -16.68
N ILE A 287 -1.74 -18.32 -16.96
CA ILE A 287 -1.62 -19.74 -17.24
C ILE A 287 -0.63 -20.32 -16.24
N ALA A 288 -0.95 -21.50 -15.69
CA ALA A 288 -0.07 -22.24 -14.80
C ALA A 288 1.23 -22.64 -15.53
N GLY A 289 2.34 -22.03 -15.12
CA GLY A 289 3.67 -22.30 -15.68
C GLY A 289 4.43 -23.43 -14.96
N GLU A 290 5.73 -23.52 -15.20
CA GLU A 290 6.60 -24.63 -14.76
C GLU A 290 6.67 -24.80 -13.23
N ARG A 291 6.25 -23.80 -12.46
CA ARG A 291 6.19 -23.87 -10.98
C ARG A 291 4.95 -24.59 -10.44
N TRP A 292 3.97 -24.90 -11.29
CA TRP A 292 2.82 -25.75 -10.95
C TRP A 292 3.13 -27.24 -11.17
N PRO A 293 2.43 -28.17 -10.49
CA PRO A 293 2.52 -29.59 -10.78
C PRO A 293 2.23 -29.87 -12.24
N ALA A 294 2.89 -30.86 -12.82
CA ALA A 294 2.83 -31.15 -14.25
C ALA A 294 1.38 -31.33 -14.75
N GLU A 295 0.51 -31.92 -13.94
CA GLU A 295 -0.92 -32.12 -14.21
C GLU A 295 -1.76 -30.83 -14.25
N HIS A 296 -1.21 -29.71 -13.76
CA HIS A 296 -1.86 -28.40 -13.73
C HIS A 296 -1.26 -27.40 -14.71
N GLN A 297 -0.07 -27.68 -15.26
CA GLN A 297 0.57 -26.81 -16.24
C GLN A 297 -0.31 -26.61 -17.48
N GLY A 298 -0.33 -25.39 -18.02
CA GLY A 298 -1.17 -25.02 -19.16
C GLY A 298 -2.63 -24.70 -18.81
N LYS A 299 -3.06 -24.89 -17.55
CA LYS A 299 -4.42 -24.52 -17.10
C LYS A 299 -4.53 -23.04 -16.74
N ARG A 300 -5.73 -22.48 -16.87
CA ARG A 300 -6.03 -21.07 -16.55
C ARG A 300 -5.94 -20.80 -15.05
N THR A 301 -5.31 -19.70 -14.68
CA THR A 301 -5.19 -19.23 -13.29
C THR A 301 -5.82 -17.86 -13.10
N ILE A 302 -6.31 -17.58 -11.89
CA ILE A 302 -6.88 -16.29 -11.52
C ILE A 302 -6.59 -15.97 -10.06
N LEU A 303 -6.37 -14.69 -9.75
CA LEU A 303 -6.17 -14.20 -8.40
C LEU A 303 -7.50 -14.16 -7.64
N VAL A 304 -7.60 -14.82 -6.48
CA VAL A 304 -8.78 -14.91 -5.63
C VAL A 304 -8.48 -14.39 -4.23
N ASN A 305 -9.52 -13.87 -3.56
CA ASN A 305 -9.48 -13.58 -2.14
C ASN A 305 -10.27 -14.66 -1.40
N ASP A 306 -9.65 -15.31 -0.42
CA ASP A 306 -10.33 -16.22 0.49
C ASP A 306 -9.80 -15.98 1.91
N LYS A 307 -10.73 -15.85 2.86
CA LYS A 307 -10.45 -15.58 4.29
C LYS A 307 -9.40 -14.49 4.54
N GLY A 308 -9.47 -13.38 3.81
CA GLY A 308 -8.56 -12.24 4.01
C GLY A 308 -7.15 -12.43 3.43
N ALA A 309 -6.95 -13.43 2.56
CA ALA A 309 -5.70 -13.68 1.83
C ALA A 309 -5.93 -13.71 0.32
N THR A 310 -4.96 -13.22 -0.46
CA THR A 310 -5.07 -13.09 -1.94
C THR A 310 -4.15 -14.07 -2.67
N PHE A 311 -4.62 -15.19 -3.21
CA PHE A 311 -3.75 -16.19 -3.88
C PHE A 311 -4.19 -16.52 -5.31
N LEU A 312 -3.31 -17.17 -6.08
CA LEU A 312 -3.63 -17.70 -7.41
C LEU A 312 -4.32 -19.05 -7.30
N ALA A 313 -5.52 -19.15 -7.88
CA ALA A 313 -6.26 -20.40 -8.00
C ALA A 313 -6.36 -20.84 -9.46
N LEU A 314 -6.47 -22.15 -9.68
CA LEU A 314 -6.91 -22.68 -10.97
C LEU A 314 -8.36 -22.26 -11.19
N LEU A 315 -8.66 -21.67 -12.35
CA LEU A 315 -9.99 -21.16 -12.68
C LEU A 315 -11.07 -22.25 -12.53
N GLU A 316 -10.78 -23.47 -12.97
CA GLU A 316 -11.74 -24.58 -12.91
C GLU A 316 -12.04 -25.04 -11.47
N ASN A 317 -11.18 -24.68 -10.52
CA ASN A 317 -11.28 -25.10 -9.12
C ASN A 317 -11.89 -24.02 -8.20
N LEU A 318 -12.37 -22.89 -8.75
CA LEU A 318 -13.01 -21.85 -7.93
C LEU A 318 -14.22 -22.42 -7.18
N THR A 319 -14.36 -22.10 -5.90
CA THR A 319 -15.57 -22.48 -5.13
C THR A 319 -16.77 -21.65 -5.56
N ASP A 320 -17.98 -22.11 -5.26
CA ASP A 320 -19.20 -21.36 -5.58
C ASP A 320 -19.22 -19.98 -4.89
N GLU A 321 -18.66 -19.89 -3.68
CA GLU A 321 -18.48 -18.64 -2.96
C GLU A 321 -17.51 -17.68 -3.67
N GLN A 322 -16.38 -18.19 -4.18
CA GLN A 322 -15.42 -17.39 -4.94
C GLN A 322 -15.98 -16.92 -6.28
N ILE A 323 -16.80 -17.75 -6.93
CA ILE A 323 -17.52 -17.37 -8.14
C ILE A 323 -18.53 -16.26 -7.81
N ALA A 324 -19.33 -16.43 -6.76
CA ALA A 324 -20.31 -15.45 -6.29
C ALA A 324 -19.67 -14.09 -5.95
N ASP A 325 -18.44 -14.08 -5.42
CA ASP A 325 -17.70 -12.85 -5.12
C ASP A 325 -17.25 -12.10 -6.40
N LYS A 326 -16.78 -12.82 -7.41
CA LYS A 326 -16.16 -12.23 -8.61
C LYS A 326 -17.16 -11.91 -9.72
N LEU A 327 -18.20 -12.72 -9.84
CA LEU A 327 -19.13 -12.69 -10.96
C LEU A 327 -19.90 -11.36 -11.10
N PRO A 328 -20.35 -10.66 -10.04
CA PRO A 328 -21.07 -9.40 -10.19
C PRO A 328 -20.26 -8.32 -10.90
N LEU A 329 -18.98 -8.16 -10.55
CA LEU A 329 -18.10 -7.20 -11.20
C LEU A 329 -17.78 -7.61 -12.64
N ALA A 330 -17.61 -8.91 -12.87
CA ALA A 330 -17.37 -9.47 -14.20
C ALA A 330 -18.54 -9.19 -15.15
N LEU A 331 -19.79 -9.41 -14.71
CA LEU A 331 -21.00 -9.12 -15.48
C LEU A 331 -21.14 -7.62 -15.78
N LYS A 332 -20.90 -6.74 -14.79
CA LYS A 332 -20.89 -5.28 -14.99
C LYS A 332 -19.85 -4.85 -16.03
N THR A 333 -18.67 -5.45 -16.00
CA THR A 333 -17.58 -5.16 -16.94
C THR A 333 -17.91 -5.64 -18.36
N ARG A 334 -18.51 -6.83 -18.49
CA ARG A 334 -18.95 -7.39 -19.77
C ARG A 334 -20.04 -6.51 -20.41
N ALA A 335 -21.04 -6.10 -19.64
CA ALA A 335 -22.11 -5.21 -20.12
C ALA A 335 -21.56 -3.87 -20.66
N LYS A 336 -20.60 -3.26 -19.95
CA LYS A 336 -19.93 -2.02 -20.41
C LYS A 336 -19.13 -2.21 -21.71
N LYS A 337 -18.48 -3.37 -21.91
CA LYS A 337 -17.76 -3.69 -23.15
C LYS A 337 -18.71 -3.89 -24.34
N GLN A 338 -19.88 -4.50 -24.10
CA GLN A 338 -20.89 -4.72 -25.14
C GLN A 338 -21.56 -3.42 -25.58
N SER A 339 -21.86 -2.51 -24.65
CA SER A 339 -22.43 -1.19 -25.00
C SER A 339 -21.44 -0.29 -25.75
N SER A 340 -20.15 -0.39 -25.47
CA SER A 340 -19.09 0.38 -26.16
C SER A 340 -18.68 -0.19 -27.52
N SER A 341 -19.01 -1.46 -27.82
CA SER A 341 -18.76 -2.08 -29.13
C SER A 341 -19.94 -1.90 -30.11
N SER A 342 -21.03 -1.27 -29.66
CA SER A 342 -22.27 -1.06 -30.41
C SER A 342 -22.45 0.39 -30.89
N VAL A 343 -21.41 1.22 -30.79
CA VAL A 343 -21.39 2.64 -31.16
C VAL A 343 -20.39 2.88 -32.28
#